data_AF-A0A944V6M9-F1
#
_entry.id   AF-A0A944V6M9-F1
#
_cell.length_a   1.000
_cell.length_b   1.000
_cell.length_c   1.000
_cell.angle_alpha   90.00
_cell.angle_beta   90.00
_cell.angle_gamma   90.00
#
_symmetry.space_group_name_H-M   'P 1'
#
loop_
_entity.id
_entity.type
_entity.pdbx_description
1 polymer ?
#
loop_
_entity_poly.entity_id
_entity_poly.type
_entity_poly.pdbx_seq_one_letter_code
_entity_poly.pdbx_strand_id
1 'polypeptide(L)'
;MKFFVRASALLSMLLLSGCSDVWCWPFDCSSSKSSSGVVDDSTNGTDEDPYDNQIGGGSGTSEFDLSKVTWLHTDVSSWPVTSTLSISIKNGTMCLNFSGTSTWPTAKILHTNGTRYIQVNANPWVFVSQAGKWYGGTWEGMTPNGNCKPISKIEGGHIKQAPLKNWEPRSGDKLYFMVSSIARGANLNNYKARTNVVEVTWP
;
A
#
# COMPACT_ATOMS: atom_id res chain seq x y z
N MET A 1 -38.84 20.32 50.24
CA MET A 1 -37.73 20.77 49.37
C MET A 1 -37.32 19.58 48.51
N LYS A 2 -37.77 19.45 47.26
CA LYS A 2 -37.09 19.94 46.03
C LYS A 2 -35.58 19.70 46.06
N PHE A 3 -35.08 18.75 45.27
CA PHE A 3 -34.18 18.99 44.12
C PHE A 3 -34.10 17.70 43.26
N PHE A 4 -34.50 17.83 41.99
CA PHE A 4 -34.23 16.85 40.94
C PHE A 4 -32.80 17.07 40.44
N VAL A 5 -32.01 16.00 40.30
CA VAL A 5 -30.81 16.02 39.43
C VAL A 5 -30.92 14.82 38.49
N ARG A 6 -31.24 15.11 37.23
CA ARG A 6 -31.08 14.20 36.10
C ARG A 6 -29.62 14.25 35.67
N ALA A 7 -28.87 13.19 35.90
CA ALA A 7 -27.56 13.00 35.29
C ALA A 7 -27.76 12.18 34.00
N SER A 8 -27.87 12.86 32.87
CA SER A 8 -27.81 12.24 31.55
C SER A 8 -26.36 11.83 31.27
N ALA A 9 -26.07 10.54 31.36
CA ALA A 9 -24.82 9.98 30.85
C ALA A 9 -24.91 9.88 29.33
N LEU A 10 -24.37 10.87 28.64
CA LEU A 10 -24.02 10.78 27.22
C LEU A 10 -22.91 9.75 27.07
N LEU A 11 -23.29 8.49 26.79
CA LEU A 11 -22.33 7.48 26.39
C LEU A 11 -21.96 7.76 24.93
N SER A 12 -20.90 8.54 24.77
CA SER A 12 -20.29 8.86 23.48
C SER A 12 -19.96 7.56 22.74
N MET A 13 -20.63 7.30 21.62
CA MET A 13 -20.20 6.33 20.64
C MET A 13 -18.86 6.81 20.07
N LEU A 14 -17.76 6.36 20.68
CA LEU A 14 -16.46 6.37 20.02
C LEU A 14 -16.57 5.40 18.84
N LEU A 15 -16.78 5.99 17.66
CA LEU A 15 -16.47 5.36 16.39
C LEU A 15 -14.99 4.99 16.44
N LEU A 16 -14.71 3.76 16.84
CA LEU A 16 -13.45 3.08 16.55
C LEU A 16 -13.34 3.01 15.03
N SER A 17 -12.75 4.04 14.44
CA SER A 17 -12.09 3.93 13.15
C SER A 17 -11.01 2.87 13.32
N GLY A 18 -11.38 1.62 13.06
CA GLY A 18 -10.52 0.47 13.19
C GLY A 18 -9.34 0.58 12.23
N CYS A 19 -8.26 1.19 12.69
CA CYS A 19 -6.93 0.76 12.30
C CYS A 19 -6.74 -0.58 13.02
N SER A 20 -6.76 -1.70 12.30
CA SER A 20 -6.51 -2.99 12.92
C SER A 20 -5.11 -2.97 13.56
N ASP A 21 -5.07 -3.08 14.88
CA ASP A 21 -3.92 -2.82 15.77
C ASP A 21 -2.75 -3.80 15.64
N VAL A 22 -2.63 -4.54 14.54
CA VAL A 22 -1.65 -5.63 14.46
C VAL A 22 -0.36 -5.20 13.74
N TRP A 23 -0.38 -4.24 12.80
CA TRP A 23 0.85 -3.88 12.06
C TRP A 23 0.88 -2.42 11.56
N CYS A 24 1.10 -1.47 12.47
CA CYS A 24 1.45 -0.08 12.12
C CYS A 24 2.95 0.20 12.25
N TRP A 25 3.64 0.25 11.11
CA TRP A 25 5.05 0.65 11.05
C TRP A 25 5.23 2.10 11.58
N PRO A 26 6.30 2.39 12.36
CA PRO A 26 6.47 3.67 13.06
C PRO A 26 6.75 4.89 12.16
N PHE A 27 6.79 4.71 10.84
CA PHE A 27 7.04 5.79 9.87
C PHE A 27 5.75 6.37 9.28
N ASP A 28 4.59 5.84 9.65
CA ASP A 28 3.29 6.32 9.19
C ASP A 28 2.72 7.36 10.15
N CYS A 29 3.18 8.60 10.01
CA CYS A 29 2.37 9.83 10.21
C CYS A 29 3.28 11.07 10.09
N SER A 30 3.76 11.39 8.89
CA SER A 30 4.05 12.79 8.52
C SER A 30 4.41 12.90 7.03
N SER A 31 3.38 12.95 6.20
CA SER A 31 3.47 13.58 4.88
C SER A 31 2.19 14.39 4.65
N SER A 32 1.93 15.36 5.51
CA SER A 32 1.06 16.49 5.15
C SER A 32 1.81 17.32 4.10
N LYS A 33 1.58 17.05 2.83
CA LYS A 33 1.71 18.10 1.81
C LYS A 33 0.32 18.59 1.46
N SER A 34 0.00 19.74 2.03
CA SER A 34 -1.14 20.57 1.68
C SER A 34 -1.23 20.74 0.17
N SER A 35 -2.40 20.46 -0.41
CA SER A 35 -2.81 21.08 -1.66
C SER A 35 -3.92 22.07 -1.32
N SER A 36 -3.56 23.34 -1.24
CA SER A 36 -4.50 24.45 -1.29
C SER A 36 -4.72 24.77 -2.75
N GLY A 37 -5.97 24.75 -3.19
CA GLY A 37 -6.35 25.08 -4.56
C GLY A 37 -7.80 24.73 -4.83
N VAL A 38 -8.71 25.36 -4.09
CA VAL A 38 -10.12 25.45 -4.49
C VAL A 38 -10.22 26.51 -5.58
N VAL A 39 -10.84 26.15 -6.69
CA VAL A 39 -11.65 27.07 -7.51
C VAL A 39 -12.90 26.31 -7.91
N ASP A 40 -14.00 26.64 -7.25
CA ASP A 40 -15.35 26.36 -7.72
C ASP A 40 -15.67 27.38 -8.82
N ASP A 41 -16.20 26.92 -9.96
CA ASP A 41 -17.21 27.68 -10.68
C ASP A 41 -18.29 26.71 -11.19
N SER A 42 -19.53 27.16 -11.05
CA SER A 42 -20.75 26.36 -11.03
C SER A 42 -21.48 26.39 -12.38
N THR A 43 -22.48 25.51 -12.47
CA THR A 43 -23.61 25.45 -13.42
C THR A 43 -23.31 24.81 -14.79
N ASN A 44 -24.11 23.89 -15.33
CA ASN A 44 -25.57 23.73 -15.21
C ASN A 44 -25.97 22.25 -15.41
N GLY A 45 -27.03 21.82 -14.73
CA GLY A 45 -27.44 20.41 -14.62
C GLY A 45 -28.15 19.81 -15.84
N THR A 46 -28.29 18.49 -15.78
CA THR A 46 -29.55 17.74 -15.99
C THR A 46 -29.35 16.33 -15.43
N ASP A 47 -30.23 15.95 -14.52
CA ASP A 47 -30.43 14.59 -14.04
C ASP A 47 -30.77 13.65 -15.19
N GLU A 48 -29.99 12.59 -15.39
CA GLU A 48 -30.46 11.32 -15.96
C GLU A 48 -29.70 10.17 -15.28
N ASP A 49 -30.37 9.49 -14.36
CA ASP A 49 -30.07 8.09 -14.03
C ASP A 49 -30.82 7.24 -15.06
N PRO A 50 -30.09 6.41 -15.81
CA PRO A 50 -30.55 5.03 -15.88
C PRO A 50 -29.38 4.06 -15.73
N TYR A 51 -29.56 3.09 -14.83
CA TYR A 51 -28.96 1.77 -14.87
C TYR A 51 -28.90 1.22 -16.31
N ASP A 52 -27.78 1.42 -17.00
CA ASP A 52 -27.44 0.73 -18.23
C ASP A 52 -26.50 -0.43 -17.94
N ASN A 53 -27.02 -1.61 -18.22
CA ASN A 53 -26.37 -2.89 -18.12
C ASN A 53 -25.73 -3.19 -19.49
N GLN A 54 -24.58 -2.58 -19.77
CA GLN A 54 -23.80 -2.91 -20.97
C GLN A 54 -22.66 -3.88 -20.65
N ILE A 55 -22.94 -5.15 -20.93
CA ILE A 55 -21.94 -6.16 -21.30
C ILE A 55 -21.22 -5.70 -22.57
N GLY A 56 -19.88 -5.64 -22.52
CA GLY A 56 -19.03 -5.59 -23.71
C GLY A 56 -18.42 -4.23 -24.01
N GLY A 57 -17.37 -3.85 -23.27
CA GLY A 57 -16.45 -2.80 -23.67
C GLY A 57 -15.04 -3.25 -23.26
N GLY A 58 -14.21 -3.61 -24.23
CA GLY A 58 -12.82 -3.97 -24.00
C GLY A 58 -12.08 -2.83 -23.31
N SER A 59 -12.04 -2.87 -21.99
CA SER A 59 -11.18 -2.03 -21.18
C SER A 59 -9.76 -2.46 -21.49
N GLY A 60 -9.13 -1.79 -22.46
CA GLY A 60 -7.72 -1.96 -22.75
C GLY A 60 -6.96 -1.72 -21.45
N THR A 61 -6.60 -2.79 -20.76
CA THR A 61 -5.59 -2.73 -19.71
C THR A 61 -4.34 -2.30 -20.44
N SER A 62 -3.99 -1.01 -20.33
CA SER A 62 -2.69 -0.56 -20.81
C SER A 62 -1.65 -1.47 -20.18
N GLU A 63 -0.84 -2.11 -21.03
CA GLU A 63 0.26 -2.97 -20.60
C GLU A 63 1.01 -2.30 -19.44
N PHE A 64 1.35 -3.09 -18.43
CA PHE A 64 2.01 -2.55 -17.25
C PHE A 64 3.33 -1.88 -17.66
N ASP A 65 3.45 -0.62 -17.26
CA ASP A 65 4.61 0.21 -17.54
C ASP A 65 4.95 0.99 -16.28
N LEU A 66 6.13 0.70 -15.74
CA LEU A 66 6.62 1.31 -14.51
C LEU A 66 6.72 2.83 -14.61
N SER A 67 6.92 3.39 -15.82
CA SER A 67 6.97 4.84 -16.05
C SER A 67 5.61 5.53 -15.96
N LYS A 68 4.52 4.78 -16.02
CA LYS A 68 3.13 5.28 -15.93
C LYS A 68 2.52 5.08 -14.54
N VAL A 69 3.29 4.53 -13.61
CA VAL A 69 2.83 4.26 -12.24
C VAL A 69 2.70 5.57 -11.46
N THR A 70 1.55 5.77 -10.84
CA THR A 70 1.40 6.74 -9.74
C THR A 70 1.95 6.11 -8.47
N TRP A 71 3.11 6.60 -8.01
CA TRP A 71 3.79 6.10 -6.82
C TRP A 71 3.17 6.66 -5.54
N LEU A 72 2.65 5.78 -4.70
CA LEU A 72 2.04 6.15 -3.41
C LEU A 72 3.07 6.31 -2.28
N HIS A 73 4.27 5.78 -2.51
CA HIS A 73 5.44 5.93 -1.65
C HIS A 73 6.61 6.46 -2.49
N THR A 74 7.83 6.49 -1.96
CA THR A 74 9.04 6.94 -2.68
C THR A 74 9.11 6.33 -4.08
N ASP A 75 9.19 7.16 -5.11
CA ASP A 75 9.39 6.68 -6.47
C ASP A 75 10.78 6.04 -6.60
N VAL A 76 10.79 4.74 -6.92
CA VAL A 76 12.01 3.95 -7.11
C VAL A 76 12.14 3.42 -8.55
N SER A 77 11.33 3.93 -9.49
CA SER A 77 11.35 3.53 -10.91
C SER A 77 12.76 3.62 -11.51
N SER A 78 13.49 4.67 -11.15
CA SER A 78 14.86 4.95 -11.62
C SER A 78 15.95 4.21 -10.87
N TRP A 79 15.63 3.42 -9.82
CA TRP A 79 16.64 2.70 -9.07
C TRP A 79 17.20 1.54 -9.89
N PRO A 80 18.50 1.22 -9.78
CA PRO A 80 19.10 0.11 -10.52
C PRO A 80 18.44 -1.23 -10.21
N VAL A 81 18.24 -2.06 -11.23
CA VAL A 81 17.87 -3.47 -11.05
C VAL A 81 19.12 -4.26 -10.68
N THR A 82 19.24 -4.70 -9.43
CA THR A 82 20.44 -5.41 -8.94
C THR A 82 20.18 -6.87 -8.56
N SER A 83 18.93 -7.33 -8.67
CA SER A 83 18.52 -8.68 -8.30
C SER A 83 17.31 -9.10 -9.13
N THR A 84 17.22 -10.38 -9.47
CA THR A 84 16.05 -10.93 -10.17
C THR A 84 15.04 -11.43 -9.16
N LEU A 85 13.78 -11.04 -9.31
CA LEU A 85 12.66 -11.51 -8.51
C LEU A 85 11.99 -12.71 -9.17
N SER A 86 11.69 -13.72 -8.36
CA SER A 86 10.68 -14.74 -8.65
C SER A 86 9.71 -14.88 -7.49
N ILE A 87 8.46 -15.23 -7.77
CA ILE A 87 7.40 -15.29 -6.76
C ILE A 87 6.83 -16.70 -6.68
N SER A 88 6.59 -17.16 -5.46
CA SER A 88 5.82 -18.37 -5.21
C SER A 88 4.72 -18.09 -4.19
N ILE A 89 3.51 -18.59 -4.48
CA ILE A 89 2.37 -18.52 -3.56
C ILE A 89 1.98 -19.93 -3.17
N LYS A 90 2.01 -20.23 -1.87
CA LYS A 90 1.60 -21.52 -1.31
C LYS A 90 0.97 -21.30 0.06
N ASN A 91 -0.15 -21.97 0.34
CA ASN A 91 -0.80 -21.97 1.67
C ASN A 91 -1.02 -20.56 2.26
N GLY A 92 -1.55 -19.62 1.46
CA GLY A 92 -1.81 -18.26 1.91
C GLY A 92 -0.56 -17.42 2.19
N THR A 93 0.61 -17.88 1.74
CA THR A 93 1.90 -17.18 1.89
C THR A 93 2.50 -16.90 0.52
N MET A 94 2.95 -15.68 0.31
CA MET A 94 3.75 -15.28 -0.85
C MET A 94 5.21 -15.14 -0.44
N CYS A 95 6.10 -15.83 -1.15
CA CYS A 95 7.54 -15.68 -1.01
C CYS A 95 8.10 -14.90 -2.21
N LEU A 96 8.73 -13.77 -1.92
CA LEU A 96 9.40 -12.90 -2.88
C LEU A 96 10.88 -13.31 -2.92
N ASN A 97 11.29 -14.12 -3.88
CA ASN A 97 12.64 -14.69 -3.91
C ASN A 97 13.58 -13.81 -4.73
N PHE A 98 14.59 -13.24 -4.06
CA PHE A 98 15.60 -12.37 -4.67
C PHE A 98 16.87 -12.39 -3.80
N SER A 99 18.04 -12.22 -4.41
CA SER A 99 19.33 -12.23 -3.69
C SER A 99 19.56 -11.01 -2.79
N GLY A 100 18.86 -9.91 -3.05
CA GLY A 100 18.92 -8.69 -2.22
C GLY A 100 18.47 -8.92 -0.77
N THR A 101 17.68 -9.96 -0.52
CA THR A 101 17.13 -10.28 0.82
C THR A 101 18.22 -10.51 1.87
N SER A 102 19.41 -10.95 1.46
CA SER A 102 20.56 -11.21 2.34
C SER A 102 21.75 -10.28 2.07
N THR A 103 21.75 -9.54 0.97
CA THR A 103 22.92 -8.77 0.51
C THR A 103 22.74 -7.26 0.60
N TRP A 104 21.50 -6.76 0.59
CA TRP A 104 21.27 -5.31 0.73
C TRP A 104 21.51 -4.84 2.16
N PRO A 105 22.06 -3.62 2.34
CA PRO A 105 22.29 -3.05 3.66
C PRO A 105 21.02 -3.02 4.51
N THR A 106 21.20 -3.21 5.82
CA THR A 106 20.10 -3.15 6.78
C THR A 106 20.07 -1.80 7.48
N ALA A 107 18.87 -1.34 7.85
CA ALA A 107 18.67 -0.25 8.79
C ALA A 107 18.00 -0.77 10.05
N LYS A 108 18.39 -0.17 11.19
CA LYS A 108 17.79 -0.44 12.49
C LYS A 108 16.61 0.49 12.69
N ILE A 109 15.44 -0.08 12.97
CA ILE A 109 14.21 0.68 13.16
C ILE A 109 13.51 0.25 14.44
N LEU A 110 12.78 1.17 15.08
CA LEU A 110 11.96 0.82 16.22
C LEU A 110 10.82 -0.11 15.74
N HIS A 111 10.54 -1.16 16.48
CA HIS A 111 9.41 -2.02 16.19
C HIS A 111 8.10 -1.26 16.46
N THR A 112 7.01 -1.68 15.83
CA THR A 112 5.69 -1.05 15.94
C THR A 112 5.18 -0.91 17.37
N ASN A 113 5.52 -1.88 18.23
CA ASN A 113 5.20 -1.86 19.66
C ASN A 113 6.04 -0.87 20.49
N GLY A 114 7.03 -0.20 19.89
CA GLY A 114 7.88 0.78 20.56
C GLY A 114 8.92 0.22 21.54
N THR A 115 8.99 -1.10 21.76
CA THR A 115 9.81 -1.67 22.86
C THR A 115 11.12 -2.29 22.43
N ARG A 116 11.33 -2.53 21.14
CA ARG A 116 12.54 -3.18 20.61
C ARG A 116 12.89 -2.64 19.24
N TYR A 117 14.16 -2.75 18.88
CA TYR A 117 14.57 -2.46 17.51
C TYR A 117 14.60 -3.73 16.67
N ILE A 118 14.34 -3.59 15.38
CA ILE A 118 14.50 -4.64 14.38
C ILE A 118 15.37 -4.16 13.22
N GLN A 119 15.95 -5.09 12.49
CA GLN A 119 16.66 -4.81 11.24
C GLN A 119 15.72 -5.03 10.06
N VAL A 120 15.67 -4.05 9.16
CA VAL A 120 14.97 -4.15 7.88
C VAL A 120 15.93 -3.82 6.75
N ASN A 121 15.70 -4.35 5.56
CA ASN A 121 16.56 -4.12 4.40
C ASN A 121 15.79 -3.90 3.10
N ALA A 122 14.48 -4.17 3.07
CA ALA A 122 13.71 -4.08 1.84
C ALA A 122 12.24 -3.72 2.08
N ASN A 123 11.61 -3.22 1.02
CA ASN A 123 10.17 -3.01 0.93
C ASN A 123 9.62 -3.73 -0.31
N PRO A 124 8.61 -4.60 -0.15
CA PRO A 124 7.90 -5.19 -1.26
C PRO A 124 6.83 -4.23 -1.77
N TRP A 125 6.64 -4.23 -3.08
CA TRP A 125 5.69 -3.38 -3.80
C TRP A 125 4.62 -4.23 -4.45
N VAL A 126 3.40 -3.70 -4.48
CA VAL A 126 2.33 -4.18 -5.35
C VAL A 126 1.91 -3.03 -6.27
N PHE A 127 1.68 -3.34 -7.53
CA PHE A 127 1.12 -2.43 -8.51
C PHE A 127 -0.21 -2.96 -9.00
N VAL A 128 -1.20 -2.06 -8.99
CA VAL A 128 -2.60 -2.39 -9.24
C VAL A 128 -3.17 -1.40 -10.24
N SER A 129 -4.05 -1.86 -11.12
CA SER A 129 -4.80 -0.99 -12.03
C SER A 129 -6.14 -0.66 -11.38
N GLN A 130 -6.42 0.63 -11.23
CA GLN A 130 -7.73 1.13 -10.79
C GLN A 130 -8.18 2.24 -11.72
N ALA A 131 -9.41 2.11 -12.25
CA ALA A 131 -10.00 3.08 -13.19
C ALA A 131 -9.04 3.48 -14.33
N GLY A 132 -8.33 2.49 -14.90
CA GLY A 132 -7.40 2.70 -16.02
C GLY A 132 -6.05 3.34 -15.66
N LYS A 133 -5.73 3.49 -14.36
CA LYS A 133 -4.45 4.03 -13.89
C LYS A 133 -3.71 3.01 -13.04
N TRP A 134 -2.38 2.95 -13.22
CA TRP A 134 -1.51 2.14 -12.40
C TRP A 134 -1.12 2.87 -11.12
N TYR A 135 -1.29 2.21 -9.98
CA TYR A 135 -0.86 2.69 -8.67
C TYR A 135 0.13 1.71 -8.05
N GLY A 136 1.21 2.23 -7.47
CA GLY A 136 2.26 1.44 -6.83
C GLY A 136 2.42 1.79 -5.37
N GLY A 137 2.30 0.80 -4.48
CA GLY A 137 2.44 0.99 -3.05
C GLY A 137 3.25 -0.12 -2.39
N THR A 138 4.07 0.24 -1.40
CA THR A 138 4.65 -0.74 -0.50
C THR A 138 3.60 -1.22 0.49
N TRP A 139 3.61 -2.51 0.84
CA TRP A 139 2.63 -3.10 1.76
C TRP A 139 3.25 -3.68 3.04
N GLU A 140 4.57 -3.89 3.09
CA GLU A 140 5.25 -4.42 4.28
C GLU A 140 6.68 -3.88 4.47
N GLY A 141 7.26 -4.21 5.63
CA GLY A 141 8.71 -4.15 5.87
C GLY A 141 9.32 -5.56 5.84
N MET A 142 10.48 -5.71 5.22
CA MET A 142 11.21 -6.97 5.18
C MET A 142 12.45 -6.92 6.04
N THR A 143 12.61 -7.93 6.89
CA THR A 143 13.86 -8.22 7.59
C THR A 143 14.79 -9.00 6.65
N PRO A 144 16.11 -9.03 6.90
CA PRO A 144 17.01 -9.88 6.16
C PRO A 144 16.54 -11.34 6.17
N ASN A 145 16.51 -11.99 5.01
CA ASN A 145 15.97 -13.33 4.79
C ASN A 145 14.46 -13.51 5.15
N GLY A 146 13.74 -12.44 5.48
CA GLY A 146 12.33 -12.43 5.85
C GLY A 146 11.40 -12.17 4.67
N ASN A 147 11.57 -12.93 3.58
CA ASN A 147 10.97 -12.66 2.27
C ASN A 147 9.65 -13.39 1.97
N CYS A 148 9.15 -14.16 2.93
CA CYS A 148 7.82 -14.75 2.86
C CYS A 148 6.85 -13.98 3.77
N LYS A 149 5.68 -13.62 3.25
CA LYS A 149 4.65 -12.87 3.97
C LYS A 149 3.26 -13.44 3.69
N PRO A 150 2.31 -13.34 4.62
CA PRO A 150 0.93 -13.75 4.37
C PRO A 150 0.31 -12.89 3.26
N ILE A 151 -0.43 -13.52 2.34
CA ILE A 151 -1.10 -12.79 1.24
C ILE A 151 -2.20 -11.85 1.74
N SER A 152 -2.74 -12.10 2.95
CA SER A 152 -3.69 -11.21 3.64
C SER A 152 -3.11 -9.85 4.03
N LYS A 153 -1.81 -9.63 3.77
CA LYS A 153 -1.10 -8.36 3.96
C LYS A 153 -0.98 -7.54 2.68
N ILE A 154 -1.43 -8.09 1.55
CA ILE A 154 -1.35 -7.44 0.25
C ILE A 154 -2.72 -6.82 -0.03
N GLU A 155 -3.06 -5.82 0.77
CA GLU A 155 -4.33 -5.10 0.71
C GLU A 155 -4.13 -3.66 1.21
N GLY A 156 -5.18 -2.85 1.06
CA GLY A 156 -5.16 -1.42 1.27
C GLY A 156 -4.80 -0.96 2.67
N GLY A 157 -5.24 -1.66 3.70
CA GLY A 157 -4.92 -1.42 5.11
C GLY A 157 -3.43 -1.60 5.43
N HIS A 158 -2.69 -2.31 4.59
CA HIS A 158 -1.24 -2.46 4.65
C HIS A 158 -0.48 -1.44 3.77
N ILE A 159 -1.09 -0.99 2.66
CA ILE A 159 -0.57 0.08 1.80
C ILE A 159 -0.76 1.47 2.44
N LYS A 160 -1.90 1.69 3.10
CA LYS A 160 -2.26 2.88 3.92
C LYS A 160 -2.28 4.23 3.19
N GLN A 161 -2.22 4.22 1.87
CA GLN A 161 -2.22 5.42 1.04
C GLN A 161 -3.42 5.41 0.09
N ALA A 162 -4.10 6.54 -0.01
CA ALA A 162 -5.16 6.72 -1.02
C ALA A 162 -4.54 6.68 -2.45
N PRO A 163 -5.27 6.19 -3.46
CA PRO A 163 -6.64 5.65 -3.39
C PRO A 163 -6.71 4.20 -2.90
N LEU A 164 -5.57 3.52 -2.72
CA LEU A 164 -5.53 2.09 -2.42
C LEU A 164 -5.81 1.73 -0.96
N LYS A 165 -5.97 2.67 -0.04
CA LYS A 165 -6.15 2.39 1.40
C LYS A 165 -7.27 1.41 1.75
N ASN A 166 -8.28 1.25 0.89
CA ASN A 166 -9.41 0.34 1.05
C ASN A 166 -9.48 -0.72 -0.08
N TRP A 167 -8.42 -0.86 -0.87
CA TRP A 167 -8.36 -1.81 -1.97
C TRP A 167 -8.13 -3.23 -1.44
N GLU A 168 -8.83 -4.21 -2.00
CA GLU A 168 -8.57 -5.62 -1.76
C GLU A 168 -8.37 -6.33 -3.10
N PRO A 169 -7.37 -7.23 -3.20
CA PRO A 169 -7.16 -8.02 -4.40
C PRO A 169 -8.26 -9.08 -4.55
N ARG A 170 -8.66 -9.36 -5.78
CA ARG A 170 -9.65 -10.38 -6.12
C ARG A 170 -8.99 -11.52 -6.88
N SER A 171 -9.45 -12.75 -6.65
CA SER A 171 -9.02 -13.91 -7.43
C SER A 171 -9.17 -13.61 -8.92
N GLY A 172 -8.10 -13.85 -9.69
CA GLY A 172 -8.01 -13.54 -11.12
C GLY A 172 -7.44 -12.17 -11.47
N ASP A 173 -7.25 -11.27 -10.49
CA ASP A 173 -6.60 -9.98 -10.73
C ASP A 173 -5.17 -10.19 -11.25
N LYS A 174 -4.78 -9.39 -12.25
CA LYS A 174 -3.39 -9.27 -12.68
C LYS A 174 -2.71 -8.20 -11.86
N LEU A 175 -1.84 -8.62 -10.95
CA LEU A 175 -1.06 -7.73 -10.10
C LEU A 175 0.41 -7.81 -10.47
N TYR A 176 1.13 -6.72 -10.27
CA TYR A 176 2.57 -6.69 -10.52
C TYR A 176 3.31 -6.46 -9.23
N PHE A 177 4.48 -7.07 -9.09
CA PHE A 177 5.26 -7.05 -7.86
C PHE A 177 6.71 -6.72 -8.16
N MET A 178 7.34 -5.98 -7.25
CA MET A 178 8.80 -5.88 -7.18
C MET A 178 9.23 -5.77 -5.73
N VAL A 179 10.54 -5.82 -5.49
CA VAL A 179 11.14 -5.47 -4.20
C VAL A 179 12.18 -4.38 -4.41
N SER A 180 12.23 -3.40 -3.52
CA SER A 180 13.31 -2.41 -3.46
C SER A 180 14.07 -2.51 -2.16
N SER A 181 15.28 -1.95 -2.12
CA SER A 181 15.90 -1.55 -0.85
C SER A 181 14.99 -0.56 -0.13
N ILE A 182 15.34 -0.22 1.12
CA ILE A 182 14.47 0.57 2.00
C ILE A 182 14.02 1.87 1.31
N ALA A 183 12.72 1.96 1.04
CA ALA A 183 12.07 3.09 0.38
C ALA A 183 11.12 3.85 1.32
N ARG A 184 10.85 3.30 2.51
CA ARG A 184 10.08 3.93 3.59
C ARG A 184 10.97 4.36 4.74
N GLY A 185 10.71 5.56 5.28
CA GLY A 185 11.47 6.15 6.38
C GLY A 185 12.47 7.19 5.88
N ALA A 186 12.31 8.43 6.33
CA ALA A 186 13.20 9.52 5.98
C ALA A 186 14.65 9.13 6.31
N ASN A 187 15.56 9.35 5.36
CA ASN A 187 17.00 9.09 5.46
C ASN A 187 17.44 7.61 5.53
N LEU A 188 16.53 6.64 5.37
CA LEU A 188 16.89 5.21 5.33
C LEU A 188 17.13 4.67 3.90
N ASN A 189 16.86 5.48 2.88
CA ASN A 189 16.97 5.14 1.45
C ASN A 189 18.36 5.47 0.86
N ASN A 190 19.42 5.39 1.67
CA ASN A 190 20.79 5.71 1.26
C ASN A 190 21.42 4.67 0.31
N TYR A 191 20.81 3.49 0.18
CA TYR A 191 21.17 2.48 -0.82
C TYR A 191 20.01 2.31 -1.80
N LYS A 192 20.26 2.53 -3.10
CA LYS A 192 19.24 2.47 -4.16
C LYS A 192 19.39 1.19 -4.98
N ALA A 193 18.44 0.28 -4.83
CA ALA A 193 18.37 -0.95 -5.62
C ALA A 193 16.93 -1.45 -5.69
N ARG A 194 16.58 -2.12 -6.78
CA ARG A 194 15.32 -2.85 -6.91
C ARG A 194 15.49 -4.15 -7.68
N THR A 195 14.42 -4.91 -7.74
CA THR A 195 14.30 -6.05 -8.64
C THR A 195 13.66 -5.66 -9.97
N ASN A 196 13.63 -6.60 -10.92
CA ASN A 196 12.64 -6.56 -12.00
C ASN A 196 11.23 -6.65 -11.44
N VAL A 197 10.26 -6.30 -12.27
CA VAL A 197 8.83 -6.47 -11.98
C VAL A 197 8.38 -7.87 -12.45
N VAL A 198 7.46 -8.49 -11.70
CA VAL A 198 6.87 -9.80 -11.99
C VAL A 198 5.35 -9.68 -11.98
N GLU A 199 4.69 -10.17 -13.03
CA GLU A 199 3.23 -10.33 -13.07
C GLU A 199 2.81 -11.58 -12.29
N VAL A 200 1.72 -11.47 -11.55
CA VAL A 200 1.08 -12.56 -10.80
C VAL A 200 -0.43 -12.47 -11.01
N THR A 201 -1.03 -13.58 -11.40
CA THR A 201 -2.48 -13.77 -11.29
C THR A 201 -2.81 -14.09 -9.85
N TRP A 202 -3.64 -13.27 -9.22
CA TRP A 202 -4.03 -13.44 -7.83
C TRP A 202 -4.88 -14.73 -7.64
N PRO A 203 -4.60 -15.56 -6.63
CA PRO A 203 -5.28 -16.84 -6.42
C PRO A 203 -6.69 -16.70 -5.82
#